data_AF-A0A3A8E7N4-F1
#
_entry.id   AF-A0A3A8E7N4-F1
#
_cell.length_a   1.000
_cell.length_b   1.000
_cell.length_c   1.000
_cell.angle_alpha   90.00
_cell.angle_beta   90.00
_cell.angle_gamma   90.00
#
_symmetry.space_group_name_H-M   'P 1'
#
loop_
_entity.id
_entity.type
_entity.pdbx_description
1 polymer ?
#
loop_
_entity_poly.entity_id
_entity_poly.type
_entity_poly.pdbx_seq_one_letter_code
_entity_poly.pdbx_strand_id
1 'polypeptide(L)'
;MSRFIVIPYIKVQAANFVSNGLLMGGAPLMAAAMFSHHLARQLECEDEGFHYIHHDMQGLGGEAYGRFTPAQRRGATFIGKTDYSSKNKYALSLQPTASCHLLFSLVLQVDESSPDIDTLIDVLKRSKFAGGSILEFGQIQVLKNLKKALRQISSGFLIRDRHDLLENYQKAYQVNRLQAFTQLLAYKAQDKQSDVPRLALLPTERLEWLSATTLGYALLEQPTAERSGIRHADDQEETAHAYAEPLTGLIDYLSLNHVLSEIEKEDSDYPDDYLAELQWSHGWLQDDVFLLQQNQNSDN
;
A
#
# COMPACT_ATOMS: atom_id res chain seq x y z
N MET A 1 1.35 -2.46 26.53
CA MET A 1 2.55 -2.81 25.76
C MET A 1 2.12 -3.66 24.59
N SER A 2 1.82 -2.97 23.51
CA SER A 2 1.52 -3.52 22.20
C SER A 2 2.56 -4.54 21.74
N ARG A 3 2.13 -5.46 20.88
CA ARG A 3 2.98 -6.50 20.29
C ARG A 3 3.10 -6.30 18.79
N PHE A 4 4.25 -6.68 18.26
CA PHE A 4 4.56 -6.63 16.85
C PHE A 4 4.59 -8.05 16.28
N ILE A 5 3.63 -8.35 15.41
CA ILE A 5 3.57 -9.60 14.65
C ILE A 5 4.33 -9.39 13.35
N VAL A 6 5.40 -10.15 13.14
CA VAL A 6 6.19 -10.11 11.90
C VAL A 6 5.79 -11.26 11.01
N ILE A 7 5.33 -10.95 9.79
CA ILE A 7 5.01 -11.91 8.74
C ILE A 7 5.97 -11.65 7.57
N PRO A 8 7.11 -12.35 7.53
CA PRO A 8 8.14 -12.04 6.56
C PRO A 8 7.87 -12.69 5.19
N TYR A 9 8.27 -12.02 4.10
CA TYR A 9 8.35 -12.60 2.74
C TYR A 9 7.08 -13.29 2.23
N ILE A 10 5.92 -12.66 2.42
CA ILE A 10 4.64 -13.08 1.85
C ILE A 10 4.74 -13.02 0.32
N LYS A 11 4.66 -14.18 -0.32
CA LYS A 11 4.60 -14.32 -1.79
C LYS A 11 3.16 -14.41 -2.25
N VAL A 12 2.76 -13.45 -3.07
CA VAL A 12 1.42 -13.38 -3.62
C VAL A 12 1.45 -13.58 -5.12
N GLN A 13 0.66 -14.53 -5.58
CA GLN A 13 0.43 -14.76 -6.99
C GLN A 13 -0.77 -13.96 -7.47
N ALA A 14 -0.62 -13.26 -8.61
CA ALA A 14 -1.74 -12.64 -9.31
C ALA A 14 -2.48 -11.57 -8.49
N ALA A 15 -1.75 -10.81 -7.68
CA ALA A 15 -2.29 -9.64 -7.00
C ALA A 15 -2.79 -8.60 -8.04
N ASN A 16 -3.81 -7.82 -7.67
CA ASN A 16 -4.28 -6.71 -8.47
C ASN A 16 -3.17 -5.65 -8.59
N PHE A 17 -2.82 -5.31 -9.83
CA PHE A 17 -1.79 -4.31 -10.12
C PHE A 17 -2.41 -2.93 -10.40
N VAL A 18 -3.74 -2.85 -10.50
CA VAL A 18 -4.47 -1.58 -10.67
C VAL A 18 -4.82 -1.04 -9.28
N SER A 19 -4.16 0.04 -8.87
CA SER A 19 -4.38 0.66 -7.55
C SER A 19 -5.65 1.50 -7.51
N ASN A 20 -5.96 2.21 -8.61
CA ASN A 20 -7.23 2.90 -8.84
C ASN A 20 -7.41 3.18 -10.34
N GLY A 21 -8.46 3.91 -10.73
CA GLY A 21 -8.76 4.23 -12.13
C GLY A 21 -7.70 5.05 -12.88
N LEU A 22 -6.75 5.66 -12.16
CA LEU A 22 -5.67 6.49 -12.72
C LEU A 22 -4.30 5.81 -12.65
N LEU A 23 -4.10 4.85 -11.74
CA LEU A 23 -2.79 4.31 -11.40
C LEU A 23 -2.70 2.79 -11.51
N MET A 24 -1.57 2.37 -12.08
CA MET A 24 -1.13 0.99 -12.10
C MET A 24 0.23 0.90 -11.37
N GLY A 25 0.32 0.00 -10.40
CA GLY A 25 1.50 -0.17 -9.54
C GLY A 25 1.49 0.66 -8.25
N GLY A 26 2.68 0.90 -7.72
CA GLY A 26 2.87 1.42 -6.36
C GLY A 26 2.72 0.34 -5.29
N ALA A 27 2.92 0.72 -4.03
CA ALA A 27 2.73 -0.18 -2.90
C ALA A 27 1.23 -0.34 -2.61
N PRO A 28 0.68 -1.56 -2.49
CA PRO A 28 -0.74 -1.79 -2.26
C PRO A 28 -1.14 -1.54 -0.79
N LEU A 29 -0.94 -0.31 -0.31
CA LEU A 29 -1.08 0.07 1.10
C LEU A 29 -2.51 -0.09 1.62
N MET A 30 -3.53 0.32 0.86
CA MET A 30 -4.93 0.12 1.25
C MET A 30 -5.28 -1.37 1.38
N ALA A 31 -4.74 -2.21 0.50
CA ALA A 31 -4.91 -3.65 0.63
C ALA A 31 -4.16 -4.19 1.86
N ALA A 32 -2.97 -3.65 2.18
CA ALA A 32 -2.23 -3.99 3.38
C ALA A 32 -2.98 -3.60 4.67
N ALA A 33 -3.54 -2.38 4.74
CA ALA A 33 -4.33 -1.93 5.88
C ALA A 33 -5.53 -2.84 6.13
N MET A 34 -6.35 -3.07 5.09
CA MET A 34 -7.54 -3.91 5.22
C MET A 34 -7.20 -5.39 5.46
N PHE A 35 -6.05 -5.85 4.97
CA PHE A 35 -5.53 -7.17 5.28
C PHE A 35 -5.09 -7.27 6.74
N SER A 36 -4.38 -6.26 7.25
CA SER A 36 -4.00 -6.17 8.67
C SER A 36 -5.23 -6.19 9.59
N HIS A 37 -6.23 -5.37 9.27
CA HIS A 37 -7.50 -5.34 9.99
C HIS A 37 -8.23 -6.69 9.93
N HIS A 38 -8.25 -7.36 8.77
CA HIS A 38 -8.79 -8.72 8.65
C HIS A 38 -8.06 -9.72 9.53
N LEU A 39 -6.72 -9.70 9.54
CA LEU A 39 -5.92 -10.58 10.40
C LEU A 39 -6.21 -10.32 11.88
N ALA A 40 -6.28 -9.06 12.30
CA ALA A 40 -6.59 -8.70 13.68
C ALA A 40 -7.97 -9.19 14.11
N ARG A 41 -9.00 -9.02 13.26
CA ARG A 41 -10.34 -9.59 13.50
C ARG A 41 -10.34 -11.11 13.64
N GLN A 42 -9.55 -11.83 12.85
CA GLN A 42 -9.45 -13.29 12.95
C GLN A 42 -8.69 -13.76 14.20
N LEU A 43 -7.85 -12.89 14.76
CA LEU A 43 -7.09 -13.15 15.98
C LEU A 43 -7.76 -12.59 17.24
N GLU A 44 -8.94 -11.98 17.09
CA GLU A 44 -9.67 -11.32 18.18
C GLU A 44 -8.82 -10.25 18.90
N CYS A 45 -7.98 -9.54 18.14
CA CYS A 45 -7.17 -8.43 18.62
C CYS A 45 -7.50 -7.11 17.90
N GLU A 46 -7.05 -6.00 18.48
CA GLU A 46 -7.18 -4.67 17.89
C GLU A 46 -5.98 -4.37 16.97
N ASP A 47 -6.22 -3.78 15.80
CA ASP A 47 -5.16 -3.34 14.90
C ASP A 47 -4.75 -1.89 15.18
N GLU A 48 -3.57 -1.69 15.77
CA GLU A 48 -3.06 -0.37 16.13
C GLU A 48 -2.25 0.28 14.99
N GLY A 49 -1.86 -0.51 13.99
CA GLY A 49 -1.13 -0.03 12.81
C GLY A 49 -0.27 -1.11 12.16
N PHE A 50 0.43 -0.74 11.08
CA PHE A 50 1.28 -1.67 10.36
C PHE A 50 2.46 -1.00 9.65
N HIS A 51 3.52 -1.78 9.40
CA HIS A 51 4.59 -1.45 8.48
C HIS A 51 4.54 -2.40 7.28
N TYR A 52 4.51 -1.82 6.09
CA TYR A 52 4.61 -2.55 4.83
C TYR A 52 6.04 -2.45 4.31
N ILE A 53 6.70 -3.61 4.13
CA ILE A 53 8.04 -3.70 3.56
C ILE A 53 7.93 -4.32 2.17
N HIS A 54 8.17 -3.52 1.15
CA HIS A 54 8.22 -3.98 -0.24
C HIS A 54 9.54 -4.69 -0.54
N HIS A 55 9.50 -5.90 -1.11
CA HIS A 55 10.73 -6.55 -1.61
C HIS A 55 10.79 -6.55 -3.13
N ASP A 56 9.71 -6.98 -3.78
CA ASP A 56 9.67 -7.12 -5.23
C ASP A 56 8.24 -7.09 -5.77
N MET A 57 8.10 -6.69 -7.03
CA MET A 57 6.86 -6.71 -7.77
C MET A 57 7.13 -6.98 -9.26
N GLN A 58 6.58 -8.09 -9.74
CA GLN A 58 6.68 -8.48 -11.14
C GLN A 58 5.33 -8.29 -11.83
N GLY A 59 5.21 -7.22 -12.63
CA GLY A 59 4.03 -7.00 -13.47
C GLY A 59 3.83 -8.14 -14.47
N LEU A 60 2.61 -8.65 -14.58
CA LEU A 60 2.27 -9.71 -15.52
C LEU A 60 1.81 -9.10 -16.84
N GLY A 61 2.68 -9.20 -17.82
CA GLY A 61 2.49 -8.59 -19.13
C GLY A 61 3.71 -8.80 -20.01
N GLY A 62 3.65 -8.22 -21.20
CA GLY A 62 4.79 -8.12 -22.09
C GLY A 62 5.20 -6.67 -22.27
N GLU A 63 6.17 -6.44 -23.15
CA GLU A 63 6.48 -5.11 -23.66
C GLU A 63 6.09 -5.02 -25.12
N ALA A 64 5.43 -3.93 -25.49
CA ALA A 64 5.16 -3.57 -26.87
C ALA A 64 5.53 -2.11 -27.07
N TYR A 65 6.38 -1.83 -28.07
CA TYR A 65 6.85 -0.47 -28.37
C TYR A 65 7.49 0.25 -27.17
N GLY A 66 8.25 -0.48 -26.35
CA GLY A 66 8.90 0.07 -25.14
C GLY A 66 7.93 0.44 -24.02
N ARG A 67 6.69 -0.07 -24.06
CA ARG A 67 5.68 0.13 -23.02
C ARG A 67 5.22 -1.21 -22.48
N PHE A 68 5.08 -1.28 -21.16
CA PHE A 68 4.47 -2.43 -20.51
C PHE A 68 3.02 -2.60 -20.99
N THR A 69 2.68 -3.81 -21.40
CA THR A 69 1.33 -4.20 -21.83
C THR A 69 0.83 -5.31 -20.92
N PRO A 70 -0.12 -5.03 -20.01
CA PRO A 70 -0.63 -6.02 -19.08
C PRO A 70 -1.24 -7.23 -19.80
N ALA A 71 -0.96 -8.42 -19.29
CA ALA A 71 -1.62 -9.63 -19.76
C ALA A 71 -3.07 -9.66 -19.27
N GLN A 72 -4.01 -9.89 -20.20
CA GLN A 72 -5.43 -9.99 -19.87
C GLN A 72 -5.76 -11.34 -19.22
N ARG A 73 -6.63 -11.31 -18.20
CA ARG A 73 -7.05 -12.49 -17.45
C ARG A 73 -8.57 -12.59 -17.33
N ARG A 74 -9.08 -13.82 -17.37
CA ARG A 74 -10.48 -14.16 -17.02
C ARG A 74 -10.44 -15.13 -15.86
N GLY A 75 -10.80 -14.66 -14.66
CA GLY A 75 -10.64 -15.46 -13.45
C GLY A 75 -9.17 -15.84 -13.22
N ALA A 76 -8.90 -17.14 -13.06
CA ALA A 76 -7.54 -17.66 -12.79
C ALA A 76 -6.70 -17.94 -14.06
N THR A 77 -7.22 -17.70 -15.27
CA THR A 77 -6.56 -18.08 -16.53
C THR A 77 -6.31 -16.90 -17.45
N PHE A 78 -5.18 -16.92 -18.17
CA PHE A 78 -4.88 -15.95 -19.24
C PHE A 78 -5.78 -16.18 -20.45
N ILE A 79 -6.14 -15.09 -21.12
CA ILE A 79 -7.05 -15.13 -22.28
C ILE A 79 -6.26 -15.00 -23.57
N GLY A 80 -6.56 -15.83 -24.57
CA GLY A 80 -5.97 -15.80 -25.90
C GLY A 80 -6.96 -15.47 -27.01
N LYS A 81 -6.48 -15.39 -28.25
CA LYS A 81 -7.28 -15.07 -29.46
C LYS A 81 -8.49 -16.00 -29.66
N THR A 82 -8.39 -17.25 -29.20
CA THR A 82 -9.43 -18.28 -29.35
C THR A 82 -10.60 -18.12 -28.38
N ASP A 83 -10.42 -17.42 -27.26
CA ASP A 83 -11.49 -17.12 -26.30
C ASP A 83 -12.44 -16.02 -26.83
N TYR A 84 -11.98 -15.27 -27.83
CA TYR A 84 -12.74 -14.22 -28.52
C TYR A 84 -13.26 -14.74 -29.86
N SER A 85 -14.29 -15.57 -29.80
CA SER A 85 -15.11 -15.81 -30.99
C SER A 85 -16.24 -14.78 -31.00
N SER A 86 -16.23 -13.86 -31.98
CA SER A 86 -17.39 -13.01 -32.30
C SER A 86 -18.64 -13.81 -32.68
N LYS A 87 -18.50 -15.14 -32.82
CA LYS A 87 -19.59 -16.10 -33.03
C LYS A 87 -20.12 -16.71 -31.72
N ASN A 88 -19.49 -16.45 -30.57
CA ASN A 88 -19.98 -16.91 -29.28
C ASN A 88 -20.89 -15.84 -28.65
N LYS A 89 -22.20 -16.06 -28.72
CA LYS A 89 -23.22 -15.18 -28.10
C LYS A 89 -23.11 -15.03 -26.58
N TYR A 90 -22.26 -15.85 -25.94
CA TYR A 90 -21.99 -15.82 -24.50
C TYR A 90 -20.59 -15.26 -24.17
N ALA A 91 -19.87 -14.68 -25.14
CA ALA A 91 -18.63 -13.98 -24.85
C ALA A 91 -18.95 -12.72 -24.02
N LEU A 92 -18.49 -12.69 -22.76
CA LEU A 92 -18.60 -11.50 -21.92
C LEU A 92 -17.66 -10.40 -22.45
N SER A 93 -18.05 -9.15 -22.26
CA SER A 93 -17.20 -8.00 -22.56
C SER A 93 -15.86 -8.11 -21.83
N LEU A 94 -14.78 -7.82 -22.54
CA LEU A 94 -13.45 -7.73 -21.94
C LEU A 94 -13.43 -6.57 -20.94
N GLN A 95 -13.02 -6.87 -19.71
CA GLN A 95 -12.64 -5.85 -18.73
C GLN A 95 -11.12 -5.74 -18.72
N PRO A 96 -10.54 -4.53 -18.80
CA PRO A 96 -9.10 -4.38 -18.70
C PRO A 96 -8.63 -4.79 -17.31
N THR A 97 -7.80 -5.84 -17.24
CA THR A 97 -7.18 -6.29 -16.00
C THR A 97 -5.67 -6.13 -16.06
N ALA A 98 -5.05 -5.74 -14.95
CA ALA A 98 -3.61 -5.83 -14.76
C ALA A 98 -3.32 -6.54 -13.43
N SER A 99 -2.32 -7.42 -13.43
CA SER A 99 -1.95 -8.19 -12.25
C SER A 99 -0.44 -8.30 -12.11
N CYS A 100 0.03 -8.59 -10.91
CA CYS A 100 1.45 -8.77 -10.61
C CYS A 100 1.66 -10.00 -9.71
N HIS A 101 2.91 -10.48 -9.66
CA HIS A 101 3.42 -11.23 -8.52
C HIS A 101 4.05 -10.25 -7.56
N LEU A 102 3.80 -10.44 -6.26
CA LEU A 102 4.25 -9.52 -5.21
C LEU A 102 5.01 -10.30 -4.14
N LEU A 103 6.10 -9.72 -3.67
CA LEU A 103 6.81 -10.18 -2.49
C LEU A 103 6.92 -9.01 -1.51
N PHE A 104 6.37 -9.18 -0.31
CA PHE A 104 6.41 -8.16 0.74
C PHE A 104 6.50 -8.80 2.13
N SER A 105 6.95 -8.04 3.13
CA SER A 105 6.78 -8.41 4.53
C SER A 105 5.79 -7.44 5.18
N LEU A 106 5.08 -7.93 6.18
CA LEU A 106 4.13 -7.15 6.97
C LEU A 106 4.54 -7.23 8.44
N VAL A 107 4.60 -6.08 9.11
CA VAL A 107 4.68 -6.01 10.56
C VAL A 107 3.39 -5.37 11.06
N LEU A 108 2.64 -6.07 11.91
CA LEU A 108 1.40 -5.55 12.49
C LEU A 108 1.65 -5.18 13.94
N GLN A 109 1.20 -4.00 14.35
CA GLN A 109 1.06 -3.65 15.75
C GLN A 109 -0.34 -4.04 16.21
N VAL A 110 -0.40 -4.84 17.28
CA VAL A 110 -1.63 -5.26 17.94
C VAL A 110 -1.55 -4.94 19.42
N ASP A 111 -2.69 -4.96 20.09
CA ASP A 111 -2.82 -4.80 21.54
C ASP A 111 -2.01 -5.84 22.35
N GLU A 112 -2.13 -5.82 23.69
CA GLU A 112 -1.36 -6.72 24.56
C GLU A 112 -1.72 -8.21 24.42
N SER A 113 -2.78 -8.53 23.67
CA SER A 113 -3.28 -9.89 23.46
C SER A 113 -2.19 -10.80 22.91
N SER A 114 -2.19 -12.06 23.32
CA SER A 114 -1.28 -13.06 22.78
C SER A 114 -1.91 -13.67 21.54
N PRO A 115 -1.52 -13.25 20.31
CA PRO A 115 -2.12 -13.81 19.11
C PRO A 115 -1.78 -15.29 19.01
N ASP A 116 -2.79 -16.11 18.70
CA ASP A 116 -2.59 -17.51 18.39
C ASP A 116 -1.92 -17.64 17.01
N ILE A 117 -0.68 -18.10 17.01
CA ILE A 117 0.15 -18.21 15.81
C ILE A 117 -0.34 -19.31 14.89
N ASP A 118 -0.88 -20.41 15.43
CA ASP A 118 -1.39 -21.50 14.60
C ASP A 118 -2.65 -21.03 13.85
N THR A 119 -3.55 -20.33 14.54
CA THR A 119 -4.69 -19.65 13.91
C THR A 119 -4.23 -18.65 12.85
N LEU A 120 -3.23 -17.81 13.12
CA LEU A 120 -2.70 -16.86 12.14
C LEU A 120 -2.16 -17.56 10.89
N ILE A 121 -1.41 -18.65 11.05
CA ILE A 121 -0.86 -19.44 9.93
C ILE A 121 -2.01 -19.99 9.07
N ASP A 122 -3.05 -20.53 9.68
CA ASP A 122 -4.19 -21.10 8.97
C ASP A 122 -5.06 -20.03 8.30
N VAL A 123 -5.14 -18.82 8.87
CA VAL A 123 -5.76 -17.66 8.23
C VAL A 123 -4.95 -17.25 7.00
N LEU A 124 -3.64 -17.07 7.14
CA LEU A 124 -2.77 -16.64 6.03
C LEU A 124 -2.82 -17.60 4.84
N LYS A 125 -2.85 -18.92 5.08
CA LYS A 125 -2.93 -19.94 4.03
C LYS A 125 -4.23 -19.89 3.22
N ARG A 126 -5.34 -19.43 3.81
CA ARG A 126 -6.65 -19.35 3.14
C ARG A 126 -6.97 -17.95 2.61
N SER A 127 -6.26 -16.94 3.08
CA SER A 127 -6.54 -15.55 2.73
C SER A 127 -5.96 -15.15 1.38
N LYS A 128 -6.49 -14.04 0.88
CA LYS A 128 -6.03 -13.38 -0.34
C LYS A 128 -5.46 -12.01 0.00
N PHE A 129 -4.48 -11.58 -0.77
CA PHE A 129 -3.91 -10.24 -0.66
C PHE A 129 -4.09 -9.50 -1.98
N ALA A 130 -4.72 -8.33 -1.95
CA ALA A 130 -5.07 -7.56 -3.14
C ALA A 130 -5.74 -8.42 -4.25
N GLY A 131 -6.58 -9.38 -3.86
CA GLY A 131 -7.24 -10.32 -4.77
C GLY A 131 -6.39 -11.51 -5.26
N GLY A 132 -5.08 -11.50 -5.02
CA GLY A 132 -4.15 -12.59 -5.34
C GLY A 132 -4.06 -13.65 -4.24
N SER A 133 -3.56 -14.83 -4.59
CA SER A 133 -3.39 -15.95 -3.66
C SER A 133 -2.04 -15.87 -2.95
N ILE A 134 -2.03 -16.03 -1.62
CA ILE A 134 -0.80 -16.19 -0.85
C ILE A 134 -0.27 -17.61 -1.07
N LEU A 135 0.96 -17.73 -1.56
CA LEU A 135 1.59 -19.02 -1.84
C LEU A 135 2.42 -19.51 -0.66
N GLU A 136 3.21 -18.61 -0.08
CA GLU A 136 4.11 -18.90 1.03
C GLU A 136 4.45 -17.61 1.78
N PHE A 137 4.96 -17.77 2.99
CA PHE A 137 5.48 -16.72 3.86
C PHE A 137 6.53 -17.36 4.78
N GLY A 138 7.44 -16.54 5.31
CA GLY A 138 8.48 -16.99 6.23
C GLY A 138 7.97 -17.19 7.66
N GLN A 139 8.88 -17.55 8.56
CA GLN A 139 8.52 -17.84 9.95
C GLN A 139 7.99 -16.61 10.68
N ILE A 140 6.77 -16.74 11.21
CA ILE A 140 6.10 -15.68 11.96
C ILE A 140 6.75 -15.54 13.34
N GLN A 141 6.93 -14.30 13.78
CA GLN A 141 7.47 -13.97 15.09
C GLN A 141 6.63 -12.91 15.79
N VAL A 142 6.53 -12.99 17.11
CA VAL A 142 5.89 -11.96 17.93
C VAL A 142 6.92 -11.33 18.85
N LEU A 143 7.06 -10.02 18.75
CA LEU A 143 8.08 -9.25 19.45
C LEU A 143 7.44 -8.07 20.17
N LYS A 144 8.08 -7.60 21.24
CA LYS A 144 7.60 -6.44 22.03
C LYS A 144 8.21 -5.10 21.59
N ASN A 145 9.11 -5.13 20.60
CA ASN A 145 9.88 -3.96 20.21
C ASN A 145 9.93 -3.87 18.68
N LEU A 146 9.48 -2.74 18.15
CA LEU A 146 9.39 -2.47 16.72
C LEU A 146 10.74 -2.61 16.00
N LYS A 147 11.82 -2.05 16.56
CA LYS A 147 13.16 -2.14 15.97
C LYS A 147 13.62 -3.60 15.85
N LYS A 148 13.40 -4.42 16.88
CA LYS A 148 13.69 -5.86 16.84
C LYS A 148 12.82 -6.60 15.83
N ALA A 149 11.57 -6.19 15.67
CA ALA A 149 10.62 -6.74 14.70
C ALA A 149 11.07 -6.48 13.26
N LEU A 150 11.40 -5.23 12.94
CA LEU A 150 11.90 -4.84 11.62
C LEU A 150 13.23 -5.51 11.28
N ARG A 151 14.13 -5.71 12.25
CA ARG A 151 15.40 -6.45 12.06
C ARG A 151 15.23 -7.93 11.72
N GLN A 152 14.05 -8.53 11.93
CA GLN A 152 13.80 -9.90 11.45
C GLN A 152 13.68 -9.97 9.93
N ILE A 153 13.51 -8.84 9.26
CA ILE A 153 13.39 -8.72 7.81
C ILE A 153 14.75 -8.24 7.27
N SER A 154 15.40 -9.04 6.42
CA SER A 154 16.79 -8.79 6.00
C SER A 154 16.96 -7.76 4.89
N SER A 155 15.89 -7.43 4.16
CA SER A 155 15.94 -6.59 2.96
C SER A 155 14.60 -5.91 2.69
N GLY A 156 14.56 -5.08 1.65
CA GLY A 156 13.34 -4.45 1.17
C GLY A 156 13.25 -2.97 1.54
N PHE A 157 12.09 -2.39 1.26
CA PHE A 157 11.83 -0.97 1.33
C PHE A 157 10.60 -0.68 2.18
N LEU A 158 10.78 0.14 3.22
CA LEU A 158 9.66 0.76 3.92
C LEU A 158 9.02 1.81 3.01
N ILE A 159 7.72 2.00 3.17
CA ILE A 159 6.97 2.99 2.40
C ILE A 159 6.67 4.19 3.28
N ARG A 160 7.02 5.38 2.80
CA ARG A 160 6.79 6.66 3.48
C ARG A 160 5.78 7.50 2.69
N ASP A 161 4.82 8.11 3.38
CA ASP A 161 3.94 9.14 2.84
C ASP A 161 4.75 10.41 2.56
N ARG A 162 4.60 10.97 1.36
CA ARG A 162 5.25 12.22 0.94
C ARG A 162 4.24 13.36 0.72
N HIS A 163 3.17 13.38 1.51
CA HIS A 163 2.27 14.53 1.57
C HIS A 163 3.03 15.84 1.86
N ASP A 164 4.00 15.80 2.77
CA ASP A 164 4.92 16.91 3.10
C ASP A 164 5.59 17.50 1.84
N LEU A 165 6.16 16.63 1.01
CA LEU A 165 6.89 17.00 -0.19
C LEU A 165 5.95 17.61 -1.23
N LEU A 166 4.76 17.04 -1.36
CA LEU A 166 3.74 17.54 -2.26
C LEU A 166 3.32 18.96 -1.88
N GLU A 167 3.03 19.22 -0.61
CA GLU A 167 2.69 20.55 -0.13
C GLU A 167 3.83 21.55 -0.29
N ASN A 168 5.05 21.16 0.09
CA ASN A 168 6.22 22.00 -0.01
C ASN A 168 6.51 22.35 -1.48
N TYR A 169 6.34 21.40 -2.40
CA TYR A 169 6.49 21.65 -3.84
C TYR A 169 5.44 22.65 -4.35
N GLN A 170 4.16 22.47 -3.98
CA GLN A 170 3.10 23.39 -4.35
C GLN A 170 3.40 24.83 -3.89
N LYS A 171 3.85 24.99 -2.63
CA LYS A 171 4.20 26.29 -2.05
C LYS A 171 5.43 26.90 -2.71
N ALA A 172 6.49 26.11 -2.92
CA ALA A 172 7.75 26.60 -3.47
C ALA A 172 7.64 27.03 -4.94
N TYR A 173 6.91 26.25 -5.75
CA TYR A 173 6.80 26.48 -7.20
C TYR A 173 5.49 27.15 -7.61
N GLN A 174 4.59 27.45 -6.67
CA GLN A 174 3.29 28.11 -6.91
C GLN A 174 2.45 27.39 -7.98
N VAL A 175 2.45 26.06 -7.92
CA VAL A 175 1.69 25.18 -8.83
C VAL A 175 0.52 24.51 -8.12
N ASN A 176 -0.47 24.05 -8.89
CA ASN A 176 -1.57 23.27 -8.32
C ASN A 176 -1.12 21.85 -7.92
N ARG A 177 -1.96 21.17 -7.12
CA ARG A 177 -1.63 19.84 -6.56
C ARG A 177 -1.38 18.78 -7.63
N LEU A 178 -2.17 18.76 -8.70
CA LEU A 178 -2.00 17.79 -9.79
C LEU A 178 -0.68 18.02 -10.56
N GLN A 179 -0.34 19.29 -10.81
CA GLN A 179 0.93 19.67 -11.43
C GLN A 179 2.12 19.27 -10.55
N ALA A 180 2.12 19.61 -9.26
CA ALA A 180 3.15 19.19 -8.33
C ALA A 180 3.30 17.66 -8.30
N PHE A 181 2.18 16.93 -8.18
CA PHE A 181 2.16 15.48 -8.13
C PHE A 181 2.76 14.84 -9.40
N THR A 182 2.31 15.28 -10.58
CA THR A 182 2.82 14.77 -11.86
C THR A 182 4.28 15.11 -12.10
N GLN A 183 4.73 16.30 -11.70
CA GLN A 183 6.14 16.72 -11.83
C GLN A 183 7.05 15.94 -10.88
N LEU A 184 6.60 15.69 -9.65
CA LEU A 184 7.32 14.88 -8.67
C LEU A 184 7.44 13.42 -9.14
N LEU A 185 6.37 12.82 -9.67
CA LEU A 185 6.43 11.47 -10.23
C LEU A 185 7.27 11.36 -11.51
N ALA A 186 7.34 12.44 -12.29
CA ALA A 186 8.19 12.51 -13.48
C ALA A 186 9.67 12.77 -13.13
N TYR A 187 9.99 13.05 -11.87
CA TYR A 187 11.35 13.29 -11.43
C TYR A 187 12.22 12.06 -11.68
N LYS A 188 13.24 12.23 -12.50
CA LYS A 188 14.32 11.25 -12.69
C LYS A 188 15.58 11.87 -12.09
N ALA A 189 16.29 11.11 -11.27
CA ALA A 189 17.63 11.49 -10.84
C ALA A 189 18.50 11.66 -12.11
N GLN A 190 18.69 12.90 -12.55
CA GLN A 190 19.41 13.18 -13.79
C GLN A 190 20.91 13.20 -13.58
N ASP A 191 21.61 12.83 -14.66
CA ASP A 191 23.05 12.91 -14.82
C ASP A 191 23.55 14.35 -14.58
N LYS A 192 24.79 14.51 -14.10
CA LYS A 192 25.35 15.75 -13.53
C LYS A 192 25.33 17.00 -14.45
N GLN A 193 24.88 16.87 -15.71
CA GLN A 193 25.00 17.86 -16.79
C GLN A 193 23.64 18.34 -17.37
N SER A 194 22.51 18.05 -16.72
CA SER A 194 21.20 18.53 -17.16
C SER A 194 20.87 19.94 -16.63
N ASP A 195 20.44 20.83 -17.55
CA ASP A 195 19.90 22.17 -17.27
C ASP A 195 18.43 22.18 -16.78
N VAL A 196 17.82 21.01 -16.56
CA VAL A 196 16.48 20.94 -15.96
C VAL A 196 16.60 21.28 -14.48
N PRO A 197 15.81 22.24 -13.95
CA PRO A 197 15.94 22.66 -12.57
C PRO A 197 15.84 21.45 -11.65
N ARG A 198 16.90 21.25 -10.87
CA ARG A 198 16.89 20.43 -9.65
C ARG A 198 15.65 20.81 -8.84
N LEU A 199 15.27 19.95 -7.91
CA LEU A 199 14.38 20.30 -6.79
C LEU A 199 15.09 21.34 -5.89
N ALA A 200 15.51 22.45 -6.47
CA ALA A 200 16.43 23.44 -5.92
C ALA A 200 15.79 24.28 -4.82
N LEU A 201 14.46 24.32 -4.81
CA LEU A 201 13.66 24.96 -3.78
C LEU A 201 13.16 23.96 -2.72
N LEU A 202 13.52 22.68 -2.82
CA LEU A 202 13.16 21.65 -1.86
C LEU A 202 14.40 21.20 -1.08
N PRO A 203 14.21 20.66 0.13
CA PRO A 203 15.31 20.18 0.95
C PRO A 203 16.20 19.20 0.16
N THR A 204 17.50 19.22 0.46
CA THR A 204 18.55 18.36 -0.11
C THR A 204 18.40 16.87 0.26
N GLU A 205 17.17 16.41 0.49
CA GLU A 205 16.87 15.02 0.71
C GLU A 205 17.10 14.23 -0.58
N ARG A 206 17.70 13.06 -0.42
CA ARG A 206 17.84 12.11 -1.52
C ARG A 206 16.46 11.51 -1.79
N LEU A 207 15.78 12.00 -2.82
CA LEU A 207 14.57 11.36 -3.32
C LEU A 207 14.97 10.10 -4.08
N GLU A 208 14.91 8.95 -3.41
CA GLU A 208 15.40 7.69 -3.97
C GLU A 208 14.40 7.12 -4.97
N TRP A 209 13.14 6.94 -4.57
CA TRP A 209 12.14 6.32 -5.44
C TRP A 209 10.72 6.78 -5.09
N LEU A 210 10.29 7.85 -5.76
CA LEU A 210 8.91 8.32 -5.66
C LEU A 210 7.96 7.42 -6.46
N SER A 211 6.79 7.18 -5.88
CA SER A 211 5.68 6.50 -6.54
C SER A 211 4.35 7.05 -6.03
N ALA A 212 3.26 6.43 -6.45
CA ALA A 212 1.94 6.80 -6.03
C ALA A 212 1.10 5.57 -5.72
N THR A 213 0.15 5.72 -4.82
CA THR A 213 -0.81 4.68 -4.50
C THR A 213 -2.12 5.27 -3.97
N THR A 214 -3.13 4.43 -3.87
CA THR A 214 -4.39 4.78 -3.22
C THR A 214 -4.17 4.79 -1.72
N LEU A 215 -4.30 5.96 -1.10
CA LEU A 215 -4.20 6.13 0.34
C LEU A 215 -5.56 6.20 1.02
N GLY A 216 -6.66 6.39 0.30
CA GLY A 216 -7.95 6.56 0.95
C GLY A 216 -9.11 6.64 -0.02
N TYR A 217 -10.25 7.00 0.52
CA TYR A 217 -11.48 7.25 -0.22
C TYR A 217 -12.20 8.46 0.36
N ALA A 218 -12.71 9.32 -0.52
CA ALA A 218 -13.62 10.40 -0.17
C ALA A 218 -15.04 9.99 -0.59
N LEU A 219 -16.00 10.13 0.32
CA LEU A 219 -17.39 9.85 0.04
C LEU A 219 -17.95 10.90 -0.92
N LEU A 220 -18.78 10.45 -1.86
CA LEU A 220 -19.48 11.31 -2.80
C LEU A 220 -20.85 11.77 -2.29
N GLU A 221 -21.27 11.23 -1.15
CA GLU A 221 -22.57 11.39 -0.56
C GLU A 221 -22.53 10.98 0.92
N GLN A 222 -23.57 11.38 1.65
CA GLN A 222 -23.70 10.98 3.05
C GLN A 222 -23.99 9.47 3.16
N PRO A 223 -23.35 8.75 4.11
CA PRO A 223 -23.67 7.36 4.38
C PRO A 223 -25.15 7.16 4.67
N THR A 224 -25.76 6.14 4.04
CA THR A 224 -27.18 5.82 4.26
C THR A 224 -27.38 4.31 4.41
N ALA A 225 -28.25 3.93 5.35
CA ALA A 225 -28.67 2.55 5.58
C ALA A 225 -29.88 2.15 4.69
N GLU A 226 -30.41 3.06 3.88
CA GLU A 226 -31.59 2.79 3.03
C GLU A 226 -31.30 1.88 1.83
N ARG A 227 -30.04 1.49 1.61
CA ARG A 227 -29.62 0.70 0.45
C ARG A 227 -29.58 -0.78 0.78
N SER A 228 -30.38 -1.55 0.06
CA SER A 228 -30.34 -3.02 0.11
C SER A 228 -29.30 -3.62 -0.83
N GLY A 229 -28.82 -4.83 -0.53
CA GLY A 229 -27.94 -5.60 -1.42
C GLY A 229 -26.47 -5.22 -1.30
N ILE A 230 -26.08 -4.64 -0.16
CA ILE A 230 -24.72 -4.26 0.14
C ILE A 230 -23.89 -5.54 0.29
N ARG A 231 -22.84 -5.66 -0.50
CA ARG A 231 -21.98 -6.84 -0.47
C ARG A 231 -21.22 -6.90 0.85
N HIS A 232 -21.24 -8.07 1.51
CA HIS A 232 -20.55 -8.31 2.79
C HIS A 232 -20.96 -7.37 3.92
N ALA A 233 -22.19 -6.82 3.89
CA ALA A 233 -22.75 -6.15 5.05
C ALA A 233 -22.94 -7.17 6.18
N ASP A 234 -22.50 -6.82 7.39
CA ASP A 234 -22.75 -7.62 8.59
C ASP A 234 -24.26 -7.66 8.89
N ASP A 235 -24.94 -6.52 8.69
CA ASP A 235 -26.40 -6.40 8.68
C ASP A 235 -26.85 -5.52 7.50
N GLN A 236 -27.79 -6.00 6.67
CA GLN A 236 -28.29 -5.26 5.51
C GLN A 236 -29.15 -4.04 5.89
N GLU A 237 -29.75 -4.03 7.07
CA GLU A 237 -30.62 -2.96 7.55
C GLU A 237 -29.84 -1.86 8.28
N GLU A 238 -28.70 -2.19 8.88
CA GLU A 238 -27.90 -1.25 9.67
C GLU A 238 -26.61 -0.79 8.99
N THR A 239 -26.07 -1.56 8.03
CA THR A 239 -24.82 -1.19 7.36
C THR A 239 -25.02 0.01 6.46
N ALA A 240 -24.50 1.16 6.88
CA ALA A 240 -24.49 2.36 6.06
C ALA A 240 -23.60 2.18 4.81
N HIS A 241 -24.05 2.68 3.67
CA HIS A 241 -23.32 2.66 2.40
C HIS A 241 -23.25 4.06 1.80
N ALA A 242 -22.09 4.40 1.23
CA ALA A 242 -21.88 5.56 0.38
C ALA A 242 -20.98 5.19 -0.82
N TYR A 243 -21.25 5.79 -1.97
CA TYR A 243 -20.29 5.80 -3.07
C TYR A 243 -19.08 6.67 -2.71
N ALA A 244 -17.90 6.29 -3.19
CA ALA A 244 -16.66 6.99 -2.88
C ALA A 244 -15.71 7.04 -4.08
N GLU A 245 -14.84 8.03 -4.08
CA GLU A 245 -13.73 8.17 -5.03
C GLU A 245 -12.38 7.92 -4.35
N PRO A 246 -11.42 7.29 -5.04
CA PRO A 246 -10.12 6.99 -4.47
C PRO A 246 -9.26 8.25 -4.33
N LEU A 247 -8.66 8.42 -3.16
CA LEU A 247 -7.65 9.43 -2.89
C LEU A 247 -6.26 8.87 -3.18
N THR A 248 -5.57 9.51 -4.11
CA THR A 248 -4.22 9.14 -4.53
C THR A 248 -3.19 9.98 -3.80
N GLY A 249 -2.22 9.33 -3.16
CA GLY A 249 -1.12 9.98 -2.47
C GLY A 249 0.24 9.71 -3.12
N LEU A 250 1.21 10.57 -2.77
CA LEU A 250 2.61 10.43 -3.15
C LEU A 250 3.33 9.63 -2.07
N ILE A 251 4.11 8.63 -2.47
CA ILE A 251 4.87 7.79 -1.55
C ILE A 251 6.33 7.69 -1.99
N ASP A 252 7.19 7.30 -1.05
CA ASP A 252 8.62 7.08 -1.26
C ASP A 252 9.04 5.72 -0.69
N TYR A 253 9.99 5.07 -1.35
CA TYR A 253 10.53 3.76 -0.93
C TYR A 253 11.87 3.97 -0.24
N LEU A 254 11.91 3.71 1.06
CA LEU A 254 13.09 3.85 1.89
C LEU A 254 13.73 2.50 2.13
N SER A 255 15.01 2.35 1.80
CA SER A 255 15.74 1.10 2.10
C SER A 255 15.70 0.80 3.60
N LEU A 256 15.12 -0.35 3.97
CA LEU A 256 14.98 -0.79 5.36
C LEU A 256 16.33 -0.83 6.07
N ASN A 257 17.34 -1.41 5.41
CA ASN A 257 18.68 -1.55 5.98
C ASN A 257 19.36 -0.19 6.18
N HIS A 258 19.16 0.74 5.25
CA HIS A 258 19.68 2.10 5.37
C HIS A 258 19.05 2.78 6.59
N VAL A 259 17.72 2.79 6.67
CA VAL A 259 16.98 3.40 7.79
C VAL A 259 17.43 2.82 9.13
N LEU A 260 17.47 1.48 9.26
CA LEU A 260 17.90 0.85 10.51
C LEU A 260 19.36 1.19 10.88
N SER A 261 20.25 1.31 9.89
CA SER A 261 21.65 1.65 10.13
C SER A 261 21.86 3.12 10.52
N GLU A 262 21.09 4.05 9.94
CA GLU A 262 21.22 5.48 10.23
C GLU A 262 20.69 5.83 11.62
N ILE A 263 19.57 5.25 12.05
CA ILE A 263 19.00 5.44 13.40
C ILE A 263 19.92 4.91 14.51
N GLU A 264 20.89 4.05 14.16
CA GLU A 264 21.85 3.49 15.11
C GLU A 264 23.11 4.34 15.30
N LYS A 265 23.30 5.35 14.46
CA LYS A 265 24.45 6.26 14.59
C LYS A 265 24.22 7.21 15.78
N GLU A 266 25.30 7.50 16.50
CA GLU A 266 25.28 8.49 17.60
C GLU A 266 24.91 9.89 17.09
N ASP A 267 25.30 10.23 15.86
CA ASP A 267 25.00 11.50 15.18
C ASP A 267 23.84 11.36 14.17
N SER A 268 22.81 10.56 14.48
CA SER A 268 21.67 10.39 13.58
C SER A 268 20.87 11.68 13.44
N ASP A 269 20.53 12.06 12.21
CA ASP A 269 19.59 13.16 11.94
C ASP A 269 18.12 12.73 12.11
N TYR A 270 17.85 11.44 12.30
CA TYR A 270 16.49 10.92 12.50
C TYR A 270 16.07 11.04 13.98
N PRO A 271 14.80 11.39 14.26
CA PRO A 271 14.30 11.40 15.63
C PRO A 271 14.24 9.98 16.21
N ASP A 272 14.27 9.87 17.56
CA ASP A 272 14.30 8.58 18.27
C ASP A 272 13.09 7.67 17.94
N ASP A 273 11.95 8.27 17.62
CA ASP A 273 10.69 7.62 17.27
C ASP A 273 10.45 7.51 15.75
N TYR A 274 11.46 7.77 14.91
CA TYR A 274 11.33 7.75 13.44
C TYR A 274 10.77 6.43 12.87
N LEU A 275 10.99 5.29 13.53
CA LEU A 275 10.38 4.02 13.09
C LEU A 275 8.87 3.96 13.37
N ALA A 276 8.43 4.56 14.47
CA ALA A 276 7.01 4.69 14.79
C ALA A 276 6.35 5.68 13.84
N GLU A 277 7.07 6.72 13.42
CA GLU A 277 6.59 7.66 12.41
C GLU A 277 6.24 7.01 11.07
N LEU A 278 7.02 5.99 10.67
CA LEU A 278 6.79 5.21 9.46
C LEU A 278 5.65 4.18 9.59
N GLN A 279 4.93 4.15 10.71
CA GLN A 279 3.78 3.26 10.89
C GLN A 279 2.55 3.81 10.17
N TRP A 280 1.93 2.96 9.37
CA TRP A 280 0.64 3.25 8.76
C TRP A 280 -0.49 2.93 9.73
N SER A 281 -1.44 3.85 9.81
CA SER A 281 -2.75 3.68 10.45
C SER A 281 -3.84 4.03 9.45
N HIS A 282 -5.08 3.63 9.75
CA HIS A 282 -6.25 3.97 8.93
C HIS A 282 -7.33 4.57 9.82
N GLY A 283 -8.13 5.47 9.26
CA GLY A 283 -9.22 6.09 10.01
C GLY A 283 -10.00 7.11 9.22
N TRP A 284 -11.10 7.56 9.83
CA TRP A 284 -11.89 8.69 9.35
C TRP A 284 -11.24 9.99 9.79
N LEU A 285 -10.68 10.75 8.85
CA LEU A 285 -10.10 12.07 9.13
C LEU A 285 -11.19 13.15 9.21
N GLN A 286 -12.25 12.96 8.42
CA GLN A 286 -13.46 13.77 8.38
C GLN A 286 -14.65 12.81 8.20
N ASP A 287 -15.87 13.29 8.41
CA ASP A 287 -17.09 12.48 8.28
C ASP A 287 -17.24 11.85 6.88
N ASP A 288 -16.58 12.41 5.86
CA ASP A 288 -16.61 12.00 4.47
C ASP A 288 -15.26 11.54 3.91
N VAL A 289 -14.20 11.43 4.72
CA VAL A 289 -12.85 11.06 4.25
C VAL A 289 -12.24 9.96 5.11
N PHE A 290 -12.07 8.78 4.51
CA PHE A 290 -11.32 7.66 5.08
C PHE A 290 -9.92 7.59 4.47
N LEU A 291 -8.87 7.61 5.29
CA LEU A 291 -7.50 7.77 4.82
C LEU A 291 -6.52 6.87 5.60
N LEU A 292 -5.48 6.42 4.90
CA LEU A 292 -4.25 5.89 5.48
C LEU A 292 -3.31 7.03 5.80
N GLN A 293 -2.76 7.03 7.01
CA GLN A 293 -1.87 8.08 7.48
C GLN A 293 -0.63 7.49 8.15
N GLN A 294 0.47 8.18 7.94
CA GLN A 294 1.66 8.14 8.80
C GLN A 294 1.70 9.44 9.60
N ASN A 295 2.40 9.44 10.73
CA ASN A 295 2.58 10.64 11.55
C ASN A 295 1.28 11.37 11.92
N GLN A 296 0.42 10.69 12.68
CA GLN A 296 -0.47 11.43 13.56
C GLN A 296 0.39 11.99 14.70
N ASN A 297 1.02 13.15 14.48
CA ASN A 297 1.28 14.03 15.61
C ASN A 297 -0.06 14.22 16.30
N SER A 298 -0.15 13.71 17.51
CA SER A 298 -1.30 13.88 18.40
C SER A 298 -1.35 15.34 18.86
N ASP A 299 -1.59 16.26 17.92
CA ASP A 299 -1.94 17.63 18.24
C ASP A 299 -3.47 17.68 18.41
N ASN A 300 -3.90 17.25 19.59
CA ASN A 300 -5.15 17.71 20.23
C ASN A 300 -4.78 18.71 21.34
#